data_AF-A0A088BG17-F1
#
_entry.id   AF-A0A088BG17-F1
#
_cell.length_a   1.000
_cell.length_b   1.000
_cell.length_c   1.000
_cell.angle_alpha   90.00
_cell.angle_beta   90.00
_cell.angle_gamma   90.00
#
_symmetry.space_group_name_H-M   'P 1'
#
loop_
_entity.id
_entity.type
_entity.pdbx_description
1 polymer ?
#
loop_
_entity_poly.entity_id
_entity_poly.type
_entity_poly.pdbx_seq_one_letter_code
_entity_poly.pdbx_strand_id
1 'polypeptide(L)' 'RFLEHVKAECHFYNGTQRVRYLHRYIHNREEFVRFDSDVGQYRAVTELGRPDAESWNRRQDLLEDERAVVDTV' A
#
# COMPACT_ATOMS: atom_id res chain seq x y z
N ARG A 1 -13.75 14.97 15.47
CA ARG A 1 -14.07 14.71 14.04
C ARG A 1 -13.09 13.66 13.55
N PHE A 2 -13.58 12.55 13.02
CA PHE A 2 -12.74 11.51 12.41
C PHE A 2 -12.53 11.80 10.92
N LEU A 3 -11.37 11.42 10.40
CA LEU A 3 -11.02 11.56 8.98
C LEU A 3 -10.26 10.32 8.52
N GLU A 4 -10.77 9.69 7.47
CA GLU A 4 -10.12 8.58 6.78
C GLU A 4 -9.66 9.03 5.40
N HIS A 5 -8.44 8.68 5.01
CA HIS A 5 -7.97 8.83 3.65
C HIS A 5 -7.30 7.56 3.16
N VAL A 6 -7.45 7.31 1.87
CA VAL A 6 -6.70 6.30 1.13
C VAL A 6 -5.95 7.02 0.02
N LYS A 7 -4.68 6.69 -0.15
CA LYS A 7 -3.84 7.23 -1.23
C LYS A 7 -3.19 6.08 -2.01
N ALA A 8 -3.41 6.08 -3.32
CA ALA A 8 -2.68 5.27 -4.27
C ALA A 8 -1.72 6.18 -5.05
N GLU A 9 -0.41 5.97 -4.88
CA GLU A 9 0.64 6.86 -5.38
C GLU A 9 1.65 6.04 -6.22
N CYS A 10 1.97 6.52 -7.43
CA CYS A 10 3.04 5.95 -8.26
C CYS A 10 4.22 6.92 -8.34
N HIS A 11 5.40 6.46 -7.97
CA HIS A 11 6.65 7.21 -7.98
C HIS A 11 7.53 6.70 -9.12
N PHE A 12 7.79 7.57 -10.08
CA PHE A 12 8.52 7.26 -11.32
C PHE A 12 9.98 7.70 -11.21
N TYR A 13 10.91 6.81 -11.55
CA TYR A 13 12.35 7.07 -11.58
C TYR A 13 12.90 6.81 -12.98
N ASN A 14 13.55 7.83 -13.55
CA ASN A 14 14.09 7.81 -14.92
C ASN A 14 13.01 7.40 -15.94
N GLY A 15 11.89 8.13 -15.96
CA GLY A 15 10.70 7.73 -16.72
C GLY A 15 10.03 6.53 -16.05
N THR A 16 9.70 5.50 -16.84
CA THR A 16 9.08 4.25 -16.36
C THR A 16 10.10 3.14 -16.09
N GLN A 17 11.41 3.43 -16.14
CA GLN A 17 12.45 2.43 -15.92
C GLN A 17 12.35 1.77 -14.53
N ARG A 18 11.97 2.54 -13.52
CA ARG A 18 11.59 2.02 -12.20
C ARG A 18 10.37 2.76 -11.69
N VAL A 19 9.36 2.01 -11.29
CA VAL A 19 8.11 2.51 -10.73
C VAL A 19 7.98 1.93 -9.33
N ARG A 20 7.68 2.78 -8.35
CA ARG A 20 7.30 2.35 -7.00
C ARG A 20 5.86 2.74 -6.75
N TYR A 21 5.05 1.76 -6.40
CA TYR A 21 3.65 1.95 -6.07
C TYR A 21 3.45 1.85 -4.55
N LEU A 22 2.70 2.81 -4.01
CA LEU A 22 2.33 2.90 -2.61
C LEU A 22 0.81 2.99 -2.48
N HIS A 23 0.22 2.08 -1.71
CA HIS A 23 -1.19 2.15 -1.33
C HIS A 23 -1.30 2.35 0.18
N ARG A 24 -1.70 3.55 0.62
CA ARG A 24 -1.57 4.01 2.01
C ARG A 24 -2.92 4.33 2.61
N TYR A 25 -3.18 3.80 3.80
CA TYR A 25 -4.39 4.04 4.58
C TYR A 25 -4.06 4.92 5.79
N ILE A 26 -4.83 6.00 5.95
CA ILE A 26 -4.50 7.11 6.84
C ILE A 26 -5.72 7.48 7.68
N HIS A 27 -5.59 7.29 9.00
CA HIS A 27 -6.58 7.65 10.01
C HIS A 27 -6.13 8.92 10.73
N ASN A 28 -6.96 9.98 10.72
CA ASN A 28 -6.68 11.24 11.40
C ASN A 28 -5.28 11.83 11.12
N ARG A 29 -4.85 11.76 9.85
CA ARG A 29 -3.52 12.18 9.34
C ARG A 29 -2.35 11.27 9.72
N GLU A 30 -2.61 10.18 10.44
CA GLU A 30 -1.62 9.15 10.75
C GLU A 30 -1.83 7.94 9.84
N GLU A 31 -0.78 7.58 9.11
CA GLU A 31 -0.80 6.38 8.28
C GLU A 31 -0.72 5.14 9.18
N PHE A 32 -1.64 4.19 9.02
CA PHE A 32 -1.70 3.01 9.89
C PHE A 32 -1.33 1.71 9.16
N VAL A 33 -1.55 1.60 7.85
CA VAL A 33 -1.12 0.46 7.02
C VAL A 33 -0.77 0.92 5.60
N ARG A 34 0.21 0.27 4.98
CA ARG A 34 0.59 0.48 3.57
C ARG A 34 0.86 -0.81 2.83
N PHE A 35 0.56 -0.84 1.55
CA PHE A 35 1.28 -1.68 0.58
C PHE A 35 2.43 -0.86 -0.02
N ASP A 36 3.57 -1.52 -0.24
CA ASP A 36 4.73 -0.95 -0.92
C ASP A 36 5.26 -1.96 -1.93
N SER A 37 5.28 -1.60 -3.21
CA SER A 37 5.68 -2.53 -4.28
C SER A 37 7.14 -2.98 -4.14
N ASP A 38 8.00 -2.17 -3.53
CA ASP A 38 9.39 -2.57 -3.25
C ASP A 38 9.47 -3.68 -2.17
N VAL A 39 8.41 -3.82 -1.35
CA VAL A 39 8.29 -4.86 -0.30
C VAL A 39 7.38 -6.01 -0.75
N GLY A 40 6.38 -5.73 -1.59
CA GLY A 40 5.46 -6.71 -2.16
C GLY A 40 4.37 -7.21 -1.21
N GLN A 41 4.11 -6.52 -0.10
CA GLN A 41 3.05 -6.89 0.85
C GLN A 41 2.63 -5.70 1.73
N TYR A 42 1.49 -5.83 2.41
CA TYR A 42 1.05 -4.83 3.37
C TYR A 42 1.91 -4.86 4.64
N ARG A 43 2.20 -3.69 5.19
CA ARG A 43 2.90 -3.47 6.44
C ARG A 43 2.10 -2.52 7.31
N ALA A 44 1.87 -2.94 8.55
CA ALA A 44 1.37 -2.05 9.59
C ALA A 44 2.43 -0.97 9.88
N VAL A 45 2.02 0.28 9.80
CA VAL A 45 2.86 1.45 10.15
C VAL A 45 2.70 1.78 11.63
N THR A 46 1.50 1.53 12.16
CA THR A 46 1.17 1.63 13.58
C THR A 46 0.48 0.34 14.03
N GLU A 47 0.33 0.16 15.34
CA GLU A 47 -0.35 -1.00 15.92
C GLU A 47 -1.80 -1.15 15.43
N LEU A 48 -2.46 -0.04 15.12
CA LEU A 48 -3.83 -0.02 14.59
C LEU A 48 -3.96 -0.82 13.29
N GLY A 49 -2.96 -0.77 12.41
CA GLY A 49 -3.00 -1.45 11.12
C GLY A 49 -2.54 -2.90 11.13
N ARG A 50 -2.14 -3.46 12.28
CA ARG A 50 -1.70 -4.86 12.36
C ARG A 50 -2.77 -5.85 11.91
N PRO A 51 -4.03 -5.77 12.38
CA PRO A 51 -5.08 -6.70 11.96
C PRO A 51 -5.33 -6.66 10.45
N ASP A 52 -5.33 -5.46 9.86
CA ASP A 52 -5.53 -5.27 8.43
C ASP A 52 -4.36 -5.82 7.62
N ALA A 53 -3.12 -5.48 8.00
CA ALA A 53 -1.93 -6.00 7.33
C ALA A 53 -1.87 -7.55 7.37
N GLU A 54 -2.19 -8.16 8.52
CA GLU A 54 -2.25 -9.62 8.63
C GLU A 54 -3.36 -10.23 7.78
N SER A 55 -4.56 -9.64 7.82
CA SER A 55 -5.72 -10.12 7.06
C SER A 55 -5.50 -10.02 5.55
N TRP A 56 -5.05 -8.85 5.07
CA TRP A 56 -4.82 -8.59 3.66
C TRP A 56 -3.63 -9.39 3.11
N ASN A 57 -2.58 -9.62 3.91
CA ASN A 57 -1.48 -10.48 3.48
C ASN A 57 -1.85 -11.98 3.39
N ARG A 58 -2.95 -12.42 4.00
CA ARG A 58 -3.48 -13.78 3.82
C ARG A 58 -4.34 -13.92 2.55
N ARG A 59 -4.74 -12.80 1.94
CA ARG A 59 -5.51 -12.75 0.68
C ARG A 59 -4.56 -12.71 -0.51
N GLN A 60 -4.34 -13.86 -1.14
CA GLN A 60 -3.41 -13.99 -2.26
C GLN A 60 -3.87 -13.19 -3.49
N ASP A 61 -5.17 -13.21 -3.79
CA ASP A 61 -5.79 -12.43 -4.85
C ASP A 61 -5.47 -10.94 -4.74
N LEU A 62 -5.66 -10.38 -3.54
CA LEU A 62 -5.40 -8.97 -3.27
C LEU A 62 -3.90 -8.64 -3.40
N LEU A 63 -3.01 -9.50 -2.90
CA LEU A 63 -1.58 -9.26 -3.00
C LEU A 63 -1.08 -9.32 -4.44
N GLU A 64 -1.60 -10.24 -5.25
CA GLU A 64 -1.24 -10.37 -6.65
C GLU A 64 -1.69 -9.12 -7.44
N ASP A 65 -2.92 -8.66 -7.23
CA ASP A 65 -3.43 -7.43 -7.85
C ASP A 65 -2.57 -6.21 -7.51
N GLU A 66 -2.23 -6.01 -6.23
CA GLU A 66 -1.41 -4.86 -5.80
C GLU A 66 0.04 -4.93 -6.30
N ARG A 67 0.60 -6.14 -6.43
CA ARG A 67 1.94 -6.35 -7.01
C ARG A 67 1.97 -6.03 -8.50
N ALA A 68 0.89 -6.34 -9.22
CA ALA A 68 0.80 -6.14 -10.66
C ALA A 68 0.61 -4.67 -11.08
N VAL A 69 0.28 -3.76 -10.14
CA VAL A 69 0.02 -2.34 -10.47
C VAL A 69 1.18 -1.69 -11.22
N VAL A 70 2.43 -1.98 -10.82
CA VAL A 70 3.62 -1.39 -11.46
C VAL A 70 3.83 -1.84 -12.92
N ASP A 71 3.17 -2.91 -13.36
CA ASP A 71 3.24 -3.41 -14.74
C ASP A 71 2.21 -2.76 -15.66
N THR A 72 1.28 -1.96 -15.10
CA THR A 72 0.15 -1.35 -15.83
C THR A 72 0.27 0.17 -16.02
N VAL A 73 1.39 0.77 -15.62
CA VAL A 73 1.61 2.23 -15.65
C VAL A 73 2.30 2.73 -16.91
#